data_AF-A0A2M8CQF5-F1
#
_entry.id   AF-A0A2M8CQF5-F1
#
_cell.length_a   1.000
_cell.length_b   1.000
_cell.length_c   1.000
_cell.angle_alpha   90.00
_cell.angle_beta   90.00
_cell.angle_gamma   90.00
#
_symmetry.space_group_name_H-M   'P 1'
#
loop_
_entity.id
_entity.type
_entity.pdbx_description
1 polymer ?
#
loop_
_entity_poly.entity_id
_entity_poly.type
_entity_poly.pdbx_seq_one_letter_code
_entity_poly.pdbx_strand_id
1 'polypeptide(L)'
;MNELKKTFVLLLMFILVIFALEQIKIGDKSFIYFPSHFYFLIVLAVITTVTVPNLRWMNFGTLMFFWGAIFVIIAYFYLLRQGMEYLQVSVVEGVFLAVAIWIAYQLNVQMAASESIMSALASSTYPNHTLELANATRPVDTEMNRARRHSRPLSLVIVSPENIEPDVNQKAYHVLREDMLRQFVHARIGQIIAAQARETDVITRDHDGKFIVLCTETERDSAALMAKRIQATIAETMGANTTWSVAAFPEDALTFEDLVEKAKQGLSTL
;
A
#
# COMPACT_ATOMS: atom_id res chain seq x y z
N MET A 1 0.56 -13.75 10.37
CA MET A 1 1.69 -13.28 11.23
C MET A 1 2.63 -14.39 11.70
N ASN A 2 2.15 -15.57 12.12
CA ASN A 2 3.05 -16.64 12.59
C ASN A 2 3.99 -17.17 11.50
N GLU A 3 3.50 -17.35 10.28
CA GLU A 3 4.34 -17.86 9.17
C GLU A 3 5.44 -16.89 8.75
N LEU A 4 5.15 -15.58 8.68
CA LEU A 4 6.16 -14.55 8.38
C LEU A 4 7.29 -14.55 9.43
N LYS A 5 6.93 -14.60 10.71
CA LYS A 5 7.90 -14.67 11.81
C LYS A 5 8.73 -15.95 11.72
N LYS A 6 8.11 -17.10 11.42
CA LYS A 6 8.82 -18.37 11.23
C LYS A 6 9.82 -18.28 10.07
N THR A 7 9.43 -17.75 8.91
CA THR A 7 10.33 -17.64 7.74
C THR A 7 11.49 -16.68 8.02
N PHE A 8 11.24 -15.57 8.71
CA PHE A 8 12.30 -14.64 9.12
C PHE A 8 13.28 -15.29 10.12
N VAL A 9 12.76 -15.97 11.14
CA VAL A 9 13.59 -16.72 12.10
C VAL A 9 14.37 -17.83 11.40
N LEU A 10 13.76 -18.51 10.42
CA LEU A 10 14.39 -19.55 9.63
C LEU A 10 15.53 -18.98 8.76
N LEU A 11 15.36 -17.81 8.14
CA LEU A 11 16.44 -17.12 7.42
C LEU A 11 17.61 -16.76 8.35
N LEU A 12 17.30 -16.22 9.53
CA LEU A 12 18.32 -15.84 10.52
C LEU A 12 19.06 -17.07 11.07
N MET A 13 18.32 -18.13 11.37
CA MET A 13 18.89 -19.42 11.78
C MET A 13 19.76 -20.01 10.66
N PHE A 14 19.32 -19.93 9.41
CA PHE A 14 20.07 -20.43 8.26
C PHE A 14 21.41 -19.72 8.09
N ILE A 15 21.43 -18.38 8.17
CA ILE A 15 22.68 -17.60 8.15
C ILE A 15 23.58 -18.00 9.33
N LEU A 16 23.01 -18.16 10.53
CA LEU A 16 23.77 -18.57 11.72
C LEU A 16 24.36 -19.98 11.55
N VAL A 17 23.63 -20.91 10.94
CA VAL A 17 24.13 -22.27 10.65
C VAL A 17 25.32 -22.22 9.69
N ILE A 18 25.28 -21.39 8.64
CA ILE A 18 26.41 -21.24 7.72
C ILE A 18 27.66 -20.78 8.49
N PHE A 19 27.53 -19.73 9.32
CA PHE A 19 28.64 -19.24 10.14
C PHE A 19 29.13 -20.28 11.17
N ALA A 20 28.20 -21.02 11.79
CA ALA A 20 28.54 -22.05 12.75
C ALA A 20 29.33 -23.20 12.10
N LEU A 21 28.96 -23.61 10.87
CA LEU A 21 29.65 -24.65 10.12
C LEU A 21 31.08 -24.28 9.76
N GLU A 22 31.35 -23.02 9.41
CA GLU A 22 32.71 -22.53 9.14
C GLU A 22 33.60 -22.59 10.40
N GLN A 23 33.03 -22.34 11.58
CA GLN A 23 33.79 -22.37 12.83
C GLN A 23 34.15 -23.77 13.32
N ILE A 24 33.54 -24.83 12.75
CA ILE A 24 33.88 -26.21 13.10
C ILE A 24 35.27 -26.55 12.57
N LYS A 25 36.24 -26.64 13.48
CA LYS A 25 37.60 -27.10 13.19
C LYS A 25 37.71 -28.60 13.51
N ILE A 26 38.24 -29.37 12.57
CA ILE A 26 38.62 -30.77 12.80
C ILE A 26 40.14 -30.84 12.67
N GLY A 27 40.81 -30.89 13.81
CA GLY A 27 42.27 -30.74 13.89
C GLY A 27 42.71 -29.31 13.58
N ASP A 28 43.78 -29.15 12.80
CA ASP A 28 44.38 -27.85 12.45
C ASP A 28 43.77 -27.21 11.18
N LYS A 29 42.77 -27.86 10.57
CA LYS A 29 42.06 -27.39 9.38
C LYS A 29 40.57 -27.20 9.69
N SER A 30 39.99 -26.14 9.14
CA SER A 30 38.53 -25.95 9.11
C SER A 30 37.89 -27.10 8.34
N PHE A 31 36.76 -27.62 8.83
CA PHE A 31 36.02 -28.71 8.16
C PHE A 31 35.57 -28.30 6.75
N ILE A 32 35.07 -27.07 6.61
CA ILE A 32 34.75 -26.45 5.32
C ILE A 32 35.22 -24.99 5.38
N TYR A 33 36.04 -24.58 4.43
CA TYR A 33 36.45 -23.17 4.30
C TYR A 33 35.62 -22.52 3.19
N PHE A 34 34.72 -21.63 3.57
CA PHE A 34 33.95 -20.85 2.60
C PHE A 34 34.76 -19.62 2.18
N PRO A 35 35.03 -19.43 0.88
CA PRO A 35 35.67 -18.23 0.39
C PRO A 35 34.81 -16.99 0.65
N SER A 36 35.45 -15.82 0.82
CA SER A 36 34.73 -14.57 1.14
C SER A 36 33.68 -14.18 0.09
N HIS A 37 33.87 -14.55 -1.19
CA HIS A 37 32.94 -14.22 -2.26
C HIS A 37 31.56 -14.88 -2.08
N PHE A 38 31.51 -16.06 -1.45
CA PHE A 38 30.28 -16.79 -1.19
C PHE A 38 29.35 -16.01 -0.25
N TYR A 39 29.91 -15.44 0.82
CA TYR A 39 29.16 -14.60 1.76
C TYR A 39 28.59 -13.35 1.10
N PHE A 40 29.40 -12.66 0.29
CA PHE A 40 28.92 -11.49 -0.45
C PHE A 40 27.78 -11.85 -1.40
N LEU A 41 27.88 -12.99 -2.08
CA LEU A 41 26.87 -13.45 -3.03
C LEU A 41 25.55 -13.80 -2.32
N ILE A 42 25.58 -14.53 -1.19
CA ILE A 42 24.37 -14.83 -0.42
C ILE A 42 23.70 -13.55 0.07
N VAL A 43 24.46 -12.64 0.68
CA VAL A 43 23.89 -11.39 1.22
C VAL A 43 23.28 -10.57 0.10
N LEU A 44 23.96 -10.44 -1.03
CA LEU A 44 23.46 -9.70 -2.18
C LEU A 44 22.20 -10.37 -2.76
N ALA A 45 22.19 -11.70 -2.89
CA ALA A 45 21.04 -12.46 -3.38
C ALA A 45 19.81 -12.30 -2.47
N VAL A 46 19.99 -12.41 -1.16
CA VAL A 46 18.90 -12.26 -0.19
C VAL A 46 18.38 -10.82 -0.18
N ILE A 47 19.25 -9.82 -0.09
CA ILE A 47 18.83 -8.41 -0.03
C ILE A 47 18.09 -8.01 -1.30
N THR A 48 18.62 -8.33 -2.47
CA THR A 48 17.97 -8.00 -3.75
C THR A 48 16.63 -8.71 -3.91
N THR A 49 16.54 -9.98 -3.52
CA THR A 49 15.29 -10.77 -3.61
C THR A 49 14.22 -10.25 -2.65
N VAL A 50 14.59 -9.78 -1.46
CA VAL A 50 13.63 -9.24 -0.48
C VAL A 50 13.24 -7.80 -0.78
N THR A 51 14.18 -6.97 -1.23
CA THR A 51 13.96 -5.51 -1.35
C THR A 51 13.28 -5.12 -2.65
N VAL A 52 13.57 -5.81 -3.76
CA VAL A 52 13.06 -5.41 -5.08
C VAL A 52 11.59 -5.81 -5.22
N PRO A 53 10.65 -4.86 -5.24
CA PRO A 53 9.21 -5.17 -5.31
C PRO A 53 8.82 -5.75 -6.67
N ASN A 54 9.52 -5.36 -7.74
CA ASN A 54 9.23 -5.82 -9.10
C ASN A 54 9.63 -7.27 -9.36
N LEU A 55 10.44 -7.86 -8.48
CA LEU A 55 10.80 -9.28 -8.53
C LEU A 55 9.62 -10.20 -8.15
N ARG A 56 8.52 -9.62 -7.63
CA ARG A 56 7.25 -10.31 -7.33
C ARG A 56 6.58 -10.91 -8.57
N TRP A 57 6.80 -10.35 -9.76
CA TRP A 57 6.25 -10.87 -11.02
C TRP A 57 7.16 -11.91 -11.69
N MET A 58 8.37 -12.10 -11.16
CA MET A 58 9.29 -13.12 -11.64
C MET A 58 9.03 -14.45 -10.96
N ASN A 59 8.93 -15.51 -11.75
CA ASN A 59 8.85 -16.87 -11.24
C ASN A 59 10.10 -17.21 -10.42
N PHE A 60 9.96 -18.06 -9.40
CA PHE A 60 11.09 -18.58 -8.63
C PHE A 60 12.23 -19.11 -9.55
N GLY A 61 11.86 -19.73 -10.67
CA GLY A 61 12.82 -20.25 -11.65
C GLY A 61 13.70 -19.18 -12.31
N THR A 62 13.19 -17.99 -12.61
CA THR A 62 14.02 -16.92 -13.22
C THR A 62 15.00 -16.33 -12.21
N LEU A 63 14.59 -16.22 -10.94
CA LEU A 63 15.48 -15.82 -9.84
C LEU A 63 16.59 -16.84 -9.60
N MET A 64 16.23 -18.11 -9.53
CA MET A 64 17.18 -19.21 -9.35
C MET A 64 18.14 -19.29 -10.54
N PHE A 65 17.66 -19.08 -11.77
CA PHE A 65 18.51 -19.05 -12.95
C PHE A 65 19.48 -17.86 -12.93
N PHE A 66 19.00 -16.66 -12.59
CA PHE A 66 19.84 -15.46 -12.55
C PHE A 66 20.99 -15.61 -11.54
N TRP A 67 20.67 -15.94 -10.29
CA TRP A 67 21.68 -16.12 -9.25
C TRP A 67 22.53 -17.37 -9.45
N GLY A 68 21.93 -18.44 -9.97
CA GLY A 68 22.64 -19.67 -10.34
C GLY A 68 23.67 -19.44 -11.45
N ALA A 69 23.33 -18.64 -12.47
CA ALA A 69 24.25 -18.29 -13.55
C ALA A 69 25.44 -17.47 -13.02
N ILE A 70 25.19 -16.47 -12.16
CA ILE A 70 26.25 -15.68 -11.50
C ILE A 70 27.16 -16.59 -10.68
N PHE A 71 26.57 -17.52 -9.90
CA PHE A 71 27.33 -18.48 -9.11
C PHE A 71 28.20 -19.39 -9.98
N VAL A 72 27.66 -19.96 -11.06
CA VAL A 72 28.40 -20.84 -11.97
C VAL A 72 29.58 -20.11 -12.63
N ILE A 73 29.40 -18.85 -13.03
CA ILE A 73 30.49 -18.04 -13.61
C ILE A 73 31.62 -17.86 -12.60
N ILE A 74 31.29 -17.54 -11.34
CA ILE A 74 32.29 -17.37 -10.27
C ILE A 74 32.96 -18.70 -9.96
N ALA A 75 32.20 -19.77 -9.76
CA ALA A 75 32.71 -21.11 -9.47
C ALA A 75 33.62 -21.62 -10.60
N TYR A 76 33.29 -21.35 -11.86
CA TYR A 76 34.13 -21.70 -13.01
C TYR A 76 35.49 -21.01 -12.96
N PHE A 77 35.52 -19.70 -12.66
CA PHE A 77 36.78 -18.95 -12.56
C PHE A 77 37.67 -19.45 -11.41
N TYR A 78 37.06 -19.84 -10.28
CA TYR A 78 37.79 -20.42 -9.15
C TYR A 78 38.28 -21.83 -9.43
N LEU A 79 37.48 -22.67 -10.10
CA LEU A 79 37.86 -24.02 -10.50
C LEU A 79 39.08 -24.00 -11.44
N LEU A 80 39.13 -23.03 -12.36
CA LEU A 80 40.30 -22.83 -13.23
C LEU A 80 41.57 -22.45 -12.46
N ARG A 81 41.44 -21.75 -11.32
CA ARG A 81 42.57 -21.21 -10.55
C ARG A 81 43.07 -22.14 -9.45
N GLN A 82 42.17 -22.86 -8.77
CA GLN A 82 42.48 -23.73 -7.63
C GLN A 82 42.43 -25.23 -7.98
N GLY A 83 41.92 -25.58 -9.17
CA GLY A 83 41.82 -26.97 -9.61
C GLY A 83 40.66 -27.75 -8.96
N MET A 84 40.69 -29.07 -9.11
CA MET A 84 39.57 -29.97 -8.78
C MET A 84 39.26 -30.09 -7.28
N GLU A 85 40.17 -29.68 -6.40
CA GLU A 85 39.94 -29.68 -4.94
C GLU A 85 38.80 -28.73 -4.54
N TYR A 86 38.56 -27.67 -5.33
CA TYR A 86 37.49 -26.70 -5.09
C TYR A 86 36.09 -27.19 -5.51
N LEU A 87 35.99 -28.32 -6.23
CA LEU A 87 34.73 -28.81 -6.77
C LEU A 87 33.76 -29.23 -5.65
N GLN A 88 34.27 -29.87 -4.60
CA GLN A 88 33.45 -30.30 -3.46
C GLN A 88 32.86 -29.11 -2.69
N VAL A 89 33.65 -28.04 -2.50
CA VAL A 89 33.22 -26.81 -1.82
C VAL A 89 32.18 -26.07 -2.66
N SER A 90 32.42 -25.93 -3.97
CA SER A 90 31.46 -25.31 -4.91
C SER A 90 30.06 -25.96 -4.86
N VAL A 91 29.98 -27.29 -4.75
CA VAL A 91 28.68 -27.98 -4.72
C VAL A 91 27.90 -27.58 -3.46
N VAL A 92 28.57 -27.53 -2.31
CA VAL A 92 27.97 -27.13 -1.04
C VAL A 92 27.52 -25.66 -1.08
N GLU A 93 28.34 -24.77 -1.64
CA GLU A 93 27.99 -23.36 -1.84
C GLU A 93 26.73 -23.20 -2.70
N GLY A 94 26.64 -23.94 -3.81
CA GLY A 94 25.47 -23.92 -4.69
C GLY A 94 24.18 -24.35 -3.99
N VAL A 95 24.25 -25.38 -3.13
CA VAL A 95 23.11 -25.83 -2.32
C VAL A 95 22.67 -24.75 -1.33
N PHE A 96 23.62 -24.17 -0.58
CA PHE A 96 23.30 -23.09 0.36
C PHE A 96 22.71 -21.86 -0.34
N LEU A 97 23.26 -21.48 -1.49
CA LEU A 97 22.72 -20.37 -2.28
C LEU A 97 21.28 -20.66 -2.73
N ALA A 98 21.00 -21.86 -3.24
CA ALA A 98 19.65 -22.23 -3.67
C ALA A 98 18.65 -22.19 -2.51
N VAL A 99 19.04 -22.70 -1.34
CA VAL A 99 18.21 -22.64 -0.13
C VAL A 99 17.98 -21.19 0.32
N ALA A 100 19.02 -20.35 0.30
CA ALA A 100 18.91 -18.93 0.65
C ALA A 100 17.90 -18.20 -0.26
N ILE A 101 18.00 -18.40 -1.57
CA ILE A 101 17.08 -17.81 -2.56
C ILE A 101 15.66 -18.31 -2.34
N TRP A 102 15.48 -19.60 -2.06
CA TRP A 102 14.16 -20.17 -1.79
C TRP A 102 13.50 -19.57 -0.55
N ILE A 103 14.24 -19.47 0.57
CA ILE A 103 13.74 -18.86 1.80
C ILE A 103 13.42 -17.38 1.56
N ALA A 104 14.29 -16.64 0.88
CA ALA A 104 14.09 -15.23 0.56
C ALA A 104 12.86 -15.00 -0.33
N TYR A 105 12.65 -15.87 -1.33
CA TYR A 105 11.46 -15.83 -2.18
C TYR A 105 10.18 -16.10 -1.38
N GLN A 106 10.20 -17.13 -0.51
CA GLN A 106 9.05 -17.44 0.35
C GLN A 106 8.72 -16.28 1.29
N LEU A 107 9.74 -15.61 1.84
CA LEU A 107 9.56 -14.43 2.68
C LEU A 107 8.90 -13.28 1.89
N ASN A 108 9.37 -13.01 0.66
CA ASN A 108 8.81 -11.96 -0.20
C ASN A 108 7.31 -12.22 -0.51
N VAL A 109 6.95 -13.45 -0.88
CA VAL A 109 5.56 -13.86 -1.14
C VAL A 109 4.68 -13.71 0.12
N GLN A 110 5.16 -14.13 1.29
CA GLN A 110 4.41 -14.01 2.55
C GLN A 110 4.21 -12.56 2.99
N MET A 111 5.20 -11.68 2.74
CA MET A 111 5.06 -10.25 2.98
C MET A 111 3.98 -9.65 2.07
N ALA A 112 3.99 -9.98 0.78
CA ALA A 112 2.98 -9.52 -0.17
C ALA A 112 1.57 -10.03 0.16
N ALA A 113 1.44 -11.30 0.59
CA ALA A 113 0.15 -11.85 1.01
C ALA A 113 -0.39 -11.15 2.28
N SER A 114 0.49 -10.77 3.21
CA SER A 114 0.08 -10.00 4.39
C SER A 114 -0.39 -8.59 4.00
N GLU A 115 0.29 -7.96 3.04
CA GLU A 115 -0.07 -6.66 2.48
C GLU A 115 -1.44 -6.69 1.79
N SER A 116 -1.70 -7.69 0.95
CA SER A 116 -2.99 -7.84 0.25
C SER A 116 -4.14 -8.23 1.18
N ILE A 117 -3.90 -9.04 2.22
CA ILE A 117 -4.91 -9.34 3.23
C ILE A 117 -5.20 -8.09 4.06
N MET A 118 -4.18 -7.30 4.42
CA MET A 118 -4.41 -6.04 5.14
C MET A 118 -5.20 -5.04 4.29
N SER A 119 -4.92 -4.92 3.00
CA SER A 119 -5.72 -4.06 2.11
C SER A 119 -7.12 -4.61 1.85
N ALA A 120 -7.30 -5.94 1.77
CA ALA A 120 -8.60 -6.58 1.66
C ALA A 120 -9.42 -6.47 2.96
N LEU A 121 -8.78 -6.50 4.13
CA LEU A 121 -9.43 -6.20 5.41
C LEU A 121 -9.75 -4.71 5.52
N ALA A 122 -8.92 -3.83 4.97
CA ALA A 122 -9.23 -2.41 4.81
C ALA A 122 -10.46 -2.19 3.94
N SER A 123 -10.64 -2.96 2.87
CA SER A 123 -11.79 -2.79 1.98
C SER A 123 -13.05 -3.52 2.47
N SER A 124 -12.91 -4.67 3.14
CA SER A 124 -14.05 -5.46 3.66
C SER A 124 -14.55 -4.99 5.02
N THR A 125 -13.68 -4.47 5.89
CA THR A 125 -14.10 -3.81 7.14
C THR A 125 -14.76 -2.46 6.84
N TYR A 126 -14.49 -1.90 5.65
CA TYR A 126 -14.99 -0.60 5.19
C TYR A 126 -15.67 -0.71 3.82
N PRO A 127 -16.90 -1.27 3.73
CA PRO A 127 -17.67 -1.30 2.50
C PRO A 127 -18.00 0.14 2.10
N ASN A 128 -17.12 0.75 1.32
CA ASN A 128 -17.24 2.14 0.94
C ASN A 128 -18.21 2.22 -0.24
N HIS A 129 -19.42 2.70 0.01
CA HIS A 129 -20.41 3.03 -1.05
C HIS A 129 -20.03 4.29 -1.84
N THR A 130 -18.84 4.86 -1.60
CA THR A 130 -18.32 6.00 -2.35
C THR A 130 -18.06 5.58 -3.80
N LEU A 131 -18.83 6.14 -4.72
CA LEU A 131 -18.59 5.99 -6.15
C LEU A 131 -17.39 6.88 -6.54
N GLU A 132 -16.57 6.42 -7.48
CA GLU A 132 -15.69 7.36 -8.18
C GLU A 132 -16.55 8.38 -8.93
N LEU A 133 -16.17 9.66 -8.88
CA LEU A 133 -16.95 10.74 -9.50
C LEU A 133 -17.31 10.45 -10.97
N ALA A 134 -16.40 9.81 -11.71
CA ALA A 134 -16.60 9.39 -13.10
C ALA A 134 -17.76 8.38 -13.30
N ASN A 135 -18.07 7.58 -12.27
CA ASN A 135 -19.14 6.57 -12.30
C ASN A 135 -20.46 7.08 -11.69
N ALA A 136 -20.46 8.29 -11.12
CA ALA A 136 -21.60 8.86 -10.41
C ALA A 136 -22.50 9.76 -11.28
N THR A 137 -22.23 9.90 -12.57
CA THR A 137 -23.00 10.78 -13.48
C THR A 137 -24.50 10.46 -13.48
N ARG A 138 -24.86 9.17 -13.59
CA ARG A 138 -26.28 8.75 -13.61
C ARG A 138 -27.06 9.09 -12.33
N PRO A 139 -26.61 8.72 -11.12
CA PRO A 139 -27.33 9.07 -9.90
C PRO A 139 -27.36 10.59 -9.65
N VAL A 140 -26.27 11.30 -9.94
CA VAL A 140 -26.21 12.77 -9.83
C VAL A 140 -27.23 13.45 -10.76
N ASP A 141 -27.26 13.07 -12.04
CA ASP A 141 -28.21 13.62 -13.01
C ASP A 141 -29.66 13.33 -12.60
N THR A 142 -29.91 12.16 -12.04
CA THR A 142 -31.25 11.75 -11.58
C THR A 142 -31.74 12.67 -10.47
N GLU A 143 -30.92 12.88 -9.44
CA GLU A 143 -31.29 13.72 -8.29
C GLU A 143 -31.32 15.21 -8.64
N MET A 144 -30.41 15.69 -9.51
CA MET A 144 -30.44 17.06 -10.02
C MET A 144 -31.73 17.35 -10.81
N ASN A 145 -32.12 16.43 -11.70
CA ASN A 145 -33.37 16.56 -12.45
C ASN A 145 -34.60 16.50 -11.54
N ARG A 146 -34.57 15.64 -10.52
CA ARG A 146 -35.65 15.52 -9.54
C ARG A 146 -35.80 16.80 -8.71
N ALA A 147 -34.70 17.35 -8.20
CA ALA A 147 -34.68 18.61 -7.45
C ALA A 147 -35.24 19.76 -8.31
N ARG A 148 -34.83 19.85 -9.58
CA ARG A 148 -35.31 20.86 -10.52
C ARG A 148 -36.80 20.73 -10.84
N ARG A 149 -37.29 19.51 -11.10
CA ARG A 149 -38.70 19.27 -11.46
C ARG A 149 -39.67 19.48 -10.30
N HIS A 150 -39.26 19.11 -9.10
CA HIS A 150 -40.12 19.15 -7.91
C HIS A 150 -39.82 20.32 -6.97
N SER A 151 -38.92 21.23 -7.36
CA SER A 151 -38.46 22.35 -6.54
C SER A 151 -38.06 21.92 -5.13
N ARG A 152 -37.38 20.77 -5.02
CA ARG A 152 -36.88 20.26 -3.74
C ARG A 152 -35.47 20.81 -3.49
N PRO A 153 -35.15 21.20 -2.24
CA PRO A 153 -33.82 21.71 -1.91
C PRO A 153 -32.78 20.59 -2.11
N LEU A 154 -31.63 20.95 -2.66
CA LEU A 154 -30.52 20.02 -2.91
C LEU A 154 -29.24 20.73 -2.53
N SER A 155 -28.43 20.12 -1.67
CA SER A 155 -27.17 20.71 -1.21
C SER A 155 -26.01 19.77 -1.51
N LEU A 156 -24.86 20.35 -1.80
CA LEU A 156 -23.62 19.64 -2.07
C LEU A 156 -22.62 20.00 -0.99
N VAL A 157 -22.08 18.98 -0.31
CA VAL A 157 -21.03 19.13 0.69
C VAL A 157 -19.74 18.58 0.12
N ILE A 158 -18.65 19.35 0.17
CA ILE A 158 -17.31 18.82 -0.09
C ILE A 158 -16.58 18.71 1.24
N VAL A 159 -16.01 17.54 1.52
CA VAL A 159 -15.12 17.29 2.66
C VAL A 159 -13.73 16.98 2.12
N SER A 160 -12.77 17.84 2.43
CA SER A 160 -11.36 17.66 2.09
C SER A 160 -10.60 17.21 3.33
N PRO A 161 -9.98 16.02 3.32
CA PRO A 161 -8.98 15.71 4.33
C PRO A 161 -7.81 16.71 4.20
N GLU A 162 -7.29 17.19 5.32
CA GLU A 162 -6.06 17.97 5.31
C GLU A 162 -4.93 17.04 4.86
N ASN A 163 -4.19 17.44 3.82
CA ASN A 163 -3.07 16.64 3.35
C ASN A 163 -2.05 16.56 4.48
N ILE A 164 -1.79 15.35 4.96
CA ILE A 164 -0.56 15.06 5.70
C ILE A 164 0.54 15.16 4.66
N GLU A 165 1.04 16.38 4.43
CA GLU A 165 2.18 16.59 3.55
C GLU A 165 3.37 15.84 4.16
N PRO A 166 3.93 14.86 3.44
CA PRO A 166 5.12 14.18 3.92
C PRO A 166 6.27 15.18 3.88
N ASP A 167 6.95 15.34 5.02
CA ASP A 167 8.18 16.11 5.11
C ASP A 167 9.13 15.67 3.99
N VAL A 168 9.42 16.61 3.08
CA VAL A 168 10.10 16.40 1.79
C VAL A 168 11.52 15.84 1.95
N ASN A 169 12.01 15.72 3.19
CA ASN A 169 13.33 15.22 3.53
C ASN A 169 13.47 13.69 3.71
N GLN A 170 12.41 12.87 3.62
CA GLN A 170 12.52 11.40 3.79
C GLN A 170 12.07 10.60 2.54
N LYS A 171 12.80 10.76 1.43
CA LYS A 171 12.36 10.40 0.06
C LYS A 171 12.38 8.93 -0.39
N ALA A 172 12.56 7.92 0.45
CA ALA A 172 12.68 6.54 -0.08
C ALA A 172 11.94 5.44 0.69
N TYR A 173 11.61 5.64 1.97
CA TYR A 173 11.04 4.58 2.81
C TYR A 173 9.53 4.70 3.07
N HIS A 174 8.87 5.74 2.52
CA HIS A 174 7.49 6.06 2.87
C HIS A 174 6.45 5.80 1.77
N VAL A 175 6.81 5.82 0.49
CA VAL A 175 5.82 5.81 -0.62
C VAL A 175 4.85 4.62 -0.56
N LEU A 176 5.34 3.40 -0.32
CA LEU A 176 4.47 2.21 -0.26
C LEU A 176 3.61 2.16 1.02
N ARG A 177 4.11 2.72 2.13
CA ARG A 177 3.40 2.79 3.41
C ARG A 177 2.36 3.92 3.40
N GLU A 178 2.67 5.02 2.72
CA GLU A 178 1.81 6.19 2.55
C GLU A 178 0.61 5.89 1.68
N ASP A 179 0.76 5.20 0.55
CA ASP A 179 -0.37 4.85 -0.32
C ASP A 179 -1.39 3.97 0.42
N MET A 180 -0.90 3.00 1.19
CA MET A 180 -1.76 2.19 2.06
C MET A 180 -2.43 3.04 3.14
N LEU A 181 -1.66 3.83 3.90
CA LEU A 181 -2.20 4.69 4.96
C LEU A 181 -3.26 5.66 4.43
N ARG A 182 -3.02 6.27 3.25
CA ARG A 182 -3.99 7.12 2.56
C ARG A 182 -5.24 6.34 2.20
N GLN A 183 -5.10 5.14 1.64
CA GLN A 183 -6.25 4.29 1.32
C GLN A 183 -7.06 3.92 2.57
N PHE A 184 -6.41 3.61 3.69
CA PHE A 184 -7.06 3.37 4.99
C PHE A 184 -7.79 4.61 5.51
N VAL A 185 -7.14 5.77 5.49
CA VAL A 185 -7.73 7.04 5.94
C VAL A 185 -8.94 7.39 5.09
N HIS A 186 -8.82 7.31 3.76
CA HIS A 186 -9.95 7.56 2.85
C HIS A 186 -11.11 6.58 3.07
N ALA A 187 -10.83 5.28 3.26
CA ALA A 187 -11.87 4.30 3.55
C ALA A 187 -12.60 4.59 4.88
N ARG A 188 -11.86 5.02 5.91
CA ARG A 188 -12.44 5.40 7.20
C ARG A 188 -13.29 6.66 7.11
N ILE A 189 -12.81 7.68 6.38
CA ILE A 189 -13.59 8.91 6.14
C ILE A 189 -14.87 8.59 5.36
N GLY A 190 -14.77 7.80 4.28
CA GLY A 190 -15.92 7.39 3.49
C GLY A 190 -16.98 6.68 4.32
N GLN A 191 -16.58 5.84 5.27
CA GLN A 191 -17.49 5.24 6.26
C GLN A 191 -18.17 6.25 7.18
N ILE A 192 -17.40 7.19 7.75
CA ILE A 192 -17.95 8.20 8.66
C ILE A 192 -18.99 9.03 7.91
N ILE A 193 -18.71 9.38 6.66
CA ILE A 193 -19.63 10.08 5.77
C ILE A 193 -20.87 9.22 5.52
N ALA A 194 -20.69 7.96 5.10
CA ALA A 194 -21.81 7.05 4.81
C ALA A 194 -22.70 6.78 6.02
N ALA A 195 -22.16 6.77 7.24
CA ALA A 195 -22.94 6.60 8.47
C ALA A 195 -23.79 7.82 8.83
N GLN A 196 -23.43 9.01 8.32
CA GLN A 196 -24.18 10.25 8.54
C GLN A 196 -25.11 10.59 7.36
N ALA A 197 -24.80 10.05 6.17
CA ALA A 197 -25.58 10.24 4.96
C ALA A 197 -26.84 9.39 4.93
N ARG A 198 -27.87 9.86 4.23
CA ARG A 198 -29.08 9.09 3.98
C ARG A 198 -28.86 8.14 2.80
N GLU A 199 -29.69 7.11 2.69
CA GLU A 199 -29.65 6.15 1.57
C GLU A 199 -29.89 6.83 0.21
N THR A 200 -30.62 7.95 0.21
CA THR A 200 -30.88 8.75 -0.99
C THR A 200 -29.72 9.68 -1.37
N ASP A 201 -28.77 9.93 -0.47
CA ASP A 201 -27.65 10.84 -0.74
C ASP A 201 -26.58 10.15 -1.58
N VAL A 202 -26.02 10.90 -2.53
CA VAL A 202 -24.98 10.36 -3.43
C VAL A 202 -23.61 10.76 -2.91
N ILE A 203 -22.81 9.76 -2.53
CA ILE A 203 -21.45 9.98 -2.04
C ILE A 203 -20.47 9.62 -3.15
N THR A 204 -19.63 10.58 -3.52
CA THR A 204 -18.61 10.41 -4.55
C THR A 204 -17.24 10.88 -4.08
N ARG A 205 -16.19 10.42 -4.75
CA ARG A 205 -14.80 10.81 -4.46
C ARG A 205 -14.11 11.31 -5.72
N ASP A 206 -13.44 12.45 -5.60
CA ASP A 206 -12.60 13.06 -6.65
C ASP A 206 -11.20 12.42 -6.66
N HIS A 207 -10.43 12.61 -7.74
CA HIS A 207 -9.07 12.09 -7.90
C HIS A 207 -8.12 12.62 -6.81
N ASP A 208 -8.34 13.84 -6.34
CA ASP A 208 -7.59 14.48 -5.25
C ASP A 208 -7.94 13.93 -3.84
N GLY A 209 -8.77 12.89 -3.74
CA GLY A 209 -9.17 12.30 -2.45
C GLY A 209 -10.21 13.10 -1.67
N LYS A 210 -10.82 14.13 -2.29
CA LYS A 210 -11.92 14.92 -1.75
C LYS A 210 -13.24 14.15 -1.87
N PHE A 211 -14.04 14.17 -0.82
CA PHE A 211 -15.37 13.56 -0.82
C PHE A 211 -16.41 14.60 -1.19
N ILE A 212 -17.29 14.26 -2.12
CA ILE A 212 -18.42 15.09 -2.56
C ILE A 212 -19.69 14.34 -2.19
N VAL A 213 -20.52 14.94 -1.34
CA VAL A 213 -21.77 14.38 -0.85
C VAL A 213 -22.92 15.22 -1.37
N LEU A 214 -23.74 14.64 -2.24
CA LEU A 214 -24.96 15.24 -2.74
C LEU A 214 -26.10 14.89 -1.79
N CYS A 215 -26.49 15.87 -0.96
CA CYS A 215 -27.53 15.76 0.04
C CYS A 215 -28.89 16.05 -0.61
N THR A 216 -29.67 14.99 -0.80
CA THR A 216 -31.00 15.05 -1.41
C THR A 216 -32.02 15.66 -0.45
N GLU A 217 -32.92 16.50 -0.97
CA GLU A 217 -34.02 17.10 -0.18
C GLU A 217 -33.53 17.82 1.09
N THR A 218 -32.39 18.49 0.99
CA THR A 218 -31.67 19.08 2.12
C THR A 218 -31.28 20.52 1.81
N GLU A 219 -31.66 21.43 2.70
CA GLU A 219 -31.29 22.85 2.66
C GLU A 219 -29.86 23.08 3.13
N ARG A 220 -29.29 24.24 2.76
CA ARG A 220 -27.90 24.62 3.05
C ARG A 220 -27.53 24.44 4.52
N ASP A 221 -28.37 24.96 5.43
CA ASP A 221 -28.09 24.94 6.87
C ASP A 221 -28.06 23.53 7.44
N SER A 222 -28.96 22.66 6.96
CA SER A 222 -29.00 21.25 7.35
C SER A 222 -27.77 20.49 6.82
N ALA A 223 -27.36 20.77 5.59
CA ALA A 223 -26.15 20.20 5.00
C ALA A 223 -24.87 20.67 5.74
N ALA A 224 -24.80 21.95 6.14
CA ALA A 224 -23.71 22.47 6.93
C ALA A 224 -23.63 21.83 8.33
N LEU A 225 -24.77 21.56 8.95
CA LEU A 225 -24.83 20.86 10.24
C LEU A 225 -24.35 19.40 10.10
N MET A 226 -24.71 18.72 9.02
CA MET A 226 -24.17 17.40 8.68
C MET A 226 -22.66 17.44 8.46
N ALA A 227 -22.15 18.40 7.68
CA ALA A 227 -20.72 18.57 7.44
C ALA A 227 -19.93 18.80 8.74
N LYS A 228 -20.44 19.65 9.63
CA LYS A 228 -19.84 19.89 10.95
C LYS A 228 -19.83 18.64 11.83
N ARG A 229 -20.89 17.82 11.80
CA ARG A 229 -20.92 16.53 12.50
C ARG A 229 -19.90 15.55 11.95
N ILE A 230 -19.76 15.48 10.63
CA ILE A 230 -18.75 14.65 9.97
C ILE A 230 -17.36 15.08 10.40
N GLN A 231 -17.04 16.38 10.33
CA GLN A 231 -15.75 16.93 10.77
C GLN A 231 -15.46 16.59 12.24
N ALA A 232 -16.42 16.78 13.14
CA ALA A 232 -16.25 16.46 14.56
C ALA A 232 -16.01 14.96 14.79
N THR A 233 -16.76 14.10 14.09
CA THR A 233 -16.60 12.64 14.19
C THR A 233 -15.23 12.19 13.66
N ILE A 234 -14.74 12.80 12.59
CA ILE A 234 -13.42 12.55 12.03
C ILE A 234 -12.33 12.97 13.02
N ALA A 235 -12.42 14.16 13.60
CA ALA A 235 -11.47 14.65 14.59
C ALA A 235 -11.42 13.76 15.83
N GLU A 236 -12.58 13.33 16.34
CA GLU A 236 -12.68 12.46 17.53
C GLU A 236 -12.17 11.03 17.26
N THR A 237 -12.52 10.46 16.11
CA THR A 237 -12.22 9.05 15.81
C THR A 237 -10.79 8.86 15.30
N MET A 238 -10.26 9.84 14.56
CA MET A 238 -8.99 9.70 13.83
C MET A 238 -7.92 10.72 14.27
N GLY A 239 -8.28 11.76 15.05
CA GLY A 239 -7.36 12.84 15.37
C GLY A 239 -6.94 13.68 14.15
N ALA A 240 -7.69 13.59 13.04
CA ALA A 240 -7.38 14.29 11.79
C ALA A 240 -8.27 15.51 11.62
N ASN A 241 -7.69 16.58 11.09
CA ASN A 241 -8.43 17.76 10.68
C ASN A 241 -8.91 17.63 9.23
N THR A 242 -10.10 18.16 8.98
CA THR A 242 -10.71 18.20 7.64
C THR A 242 -11.34 19.56 7.43
N THR A 243 -11.23 20.10 6.23
CA THR A 243 -11.99 21.28 5.81
C THR A 243 -13.24 20.84 5.06
N TRP A 244 -14.29 21.64 5.14
CA TRP A 244 -15.53 21.35 4.44
C TRP A 244 -16.18 22.63 3.92
N SER A 245 -16.99 22.49 2.88
CA SER A 245 -17.78 23.58 2.32
C SER A 245 -19.12 23.06 1.82
N VAL A 246 -20.08 23.97 1.65
CA VAL A 246 -21.43 23.65 1.17
C VAL A 246 -21.81 24.58 0.03
N ALA A 247 -22.43 24.03 -1.01
CA ALA A 247 -23.13 24.78 -2.05
C ALA A 247 -24.58 24.27 -2.18
N ALA A 248 -25.53 25.15 -2.45
CA ALA A 248 -26.95 24.81 -2.51
C ALA A 248 -27.57 25.10 -3.89
N PHE A 249 -28.38 24.17 -4.38
CA PHE A 249 -29.23 24.35 -5.55
C PHE A 249 -30.63 24.79 -5.12
N PRO A 250 -31.25 25.76 -5.81
CA PRO A 250 -30.77 26.48 -6.99
C PRO A 250 -30.01 27.79 -6.67
N GLU A 251 -29.77 28.11 -5.41
CA GLU A 251 -29.26 29.42 -4.96
C GLU A 251 -27.86 29.75 -5.46
N ASP A 252 -26.92 28.80 -5.38
CA ASP A 252 -25.51 29.01 -5.72
C ASP A 252 -25.20 28.69 -7.18
N ALA A 253 -25.91 27.71 -7.75
CA ALA A 253 -25.68 27.20 -9.09
C ALA A 253 -26.87 26.37 -9.62
N LEU A 254 -26.95 26.24 -10.95
CA LEU A 254 -28.01 25.51 -11.65
C LEU A 254 -27.56 24.16 -12.20
N THR A 255 -26.26 23.91 -12.29
CA THR A 255 -25.65 22.67 -12.79
C THR A 255 -24.84 21.99 -11.68
N PHE A 256 -24.57 20.69 -11.83
CA PHE A 256 -23.75 19.98 -10.86
C PHE A 256 -22.29 20.46 -10.89
N GLU A 257 -21.75 20.68 -12.08
CA GLU A 257 -20.39 21.17 -12.28
C GLU A 257 -20.17 22.51 -11.58
N ASP A 258 -21.10 23.45 -11.75
CA ASP A 258 -21.04 24.78 -11.13
C ASP A 258 -21.19 24.70 -9.59
N LEU A 259 -22.02 23.78 -9.07
CA LEU A 259 -22.12 23.54 -7.61
C LEU A 259 -20.81 23.01 -7.04
N VAL A 260 -20.17 22.06 -7.73
CA VAL A 260 -18.88 21.51 -7.32
C VAL A 260 -17.82 22.62 -7.33
N GLU A 261 -17.80 23.47 -8.36
CA GLU A 261 -16.86 24.59 -8.44
C GLU A 261 -17.10 25.60 -7.30
N LYS A 262 -18.37 25.96 -7.03
CA LYS A 262 -18.72 26.85 -5.92
C LYS A 262 -18.30 26.29 -4.57
N ALA A 263 -18.56 25.01 -4.31
CA ALA A 263 -18.12 24.37 -3.09
C ALA A 263 -16.58 24.31 -3.01
N LYS A 264 -15.87 24.06 -4.13
CA LYS A 264 -14.40 24.09 -4.17
C LYS A 264 -13.84 25.47 -3.82
N GLN A 265 -14.43 26.55 -4.31
CA GLN A 265 -14.05 27.93 -3.95
C GLN A 265 -14.24 28.20 -2.44
N GLY A 266 -15.30 27.64 -1.85
CA GLY A 266 -15.57 27.73 -0.41
C GLY A 266 -14.54 27.00 0.47
N LEU A 267 -13.85 25.98 -0.05
CA LEU A 267 -12.78 25.29 0.70
C LEU A 267 -11.49 26.12 0.81
N SER A 268 -11.21 26.98 -0.17
CA SER A 268 -9.99 27.80 -0.19
C SER A 268 -10.08 29.08 0.65
N THR A 269 -11.25 29.36 1.23
CA THR A 269 -11.53 30.61 1.97
C THR A 269 -11.63 30.43 3.49
N LEU A 270 -11.34 29.23 3.99
CA LEU A 270 -11.27 28.87 5.42
C LEU A 270 -9.83 28.56 5.83
#